data_AF-A0A7K0THP9-F1
#
_entry.id   AF-A0A7K0THP9-F1
#
_cell.length_a   1.000
_cell.length_b   1.000
_cell.length_c   1.000
_cell.angle_alpha   90.00
_cell.angle_beta   90.00
_cell.angle_gamma   90.00
#
_symmetry.space_group_name_H-M   'P 1'
#
loop_
_entity.id
_entity.type
_entity.pdbx_description
1 polymer ?
#
loop_
_entity_poly.entity_id
_entity_poly.type
_entity_poly.pdbx_seq_one_letter_code
_entity_poly.pdbx_strand_id
1 'polypeptide(L)'
;LFVATQDFLHQKYREEVMPKSFALVTKLRAAGVAAFISGAGPAVLVLHAGEPSEIAELQRAAGENFRVQELAVSATGATVISS
;
A
#
# COMPACT_ATOMS: atom_id res chain seq x y z
N LEU A 1 3.51 21.32 -14.51
CA LEU A 1 4.21 20.12 -13.97
C LEU A 1 3.26 19.18 -13.21
N PHE A 2 2.03 18.96 -13.72
CA PHE A 2 1.03 18.03 -13.13
C PHE A 2 0.18 17.34 -14.22
N VAL A 3 0.59 17.40 -15.49
CA VAL A 3 -0.19 16.88 -16.62
C VAL A 3 -0.05 15.36 -16.77
N ALA A 4 1.06 14.79 -16.30
CA ALA A 4 1.36 13.36 -16.47
C ALA A 4 0.63 12.42 -15.50
N THR A 5 -0.12 12.94 -14.51
CA THR A 5 -0.87 12.13 -13.54
C THR A 5 -2.31 12.58 -13.33
N GLN A 6 -2.76 13.60 -14.06
CA GLN A 6 -4.16 14.01 -14.05
C GLN A 6 -4.94 13.18 -15.07
N ASP A 7 -5.51 12.08 -14.60
CA ASP A 7 -6.61 11.40 -15.29
C ASP A 7 -7.92 12.16 -14.98
N PHE A 8 -8.48 12.81 -16.00
CA PHE A 8 -9.71 13.60 -15.94
C PHE A 8 -10.97 12.78 -16.29
N LEU A 9 -10.88 11.47 -16.53
CA LEU A 9 -12.06 10.65 -16.88
C LEU A 9 -12.80 10.06 -15.66
N HIS A 10 -12.15 9.88 -14.50
CA HIS A 10 -12.72 9.06 -13.40
C HIS A 10 -12.60 9.66 -11.99
N GLN A 11 -12.36 10.97 -11.87
CA GLN A 11 -11.84 11.59 -10.63
C GLN A 11 -12.72 11.43 -9.37
N LYS A 12 -14.03 11.16 -9.48
CA LYS A 12 -14.90 10.87 -8.33
C LYS A 12 -15.07 9.38 -7.98
N TYR A 13 -14.66 8.45 -8.83
CA TYR A 13 -15.01 7.03 -8.66
C TYR A 13 -14.08 6.29 -7.68
N ARG A 14 -12.82 6.71 -7.51
CA ARG A 14 -11.84 5.90 -6.77
C ARG A 14 -11.89 6.03 -5.24
N GLU A 15 -12.47 7.10 -4.70
CA GLU A 15 -12.69 7.22 -3.25
C GLU A 15 -13.88 6.36 -2.78
N GLU A 16 -14.93 6.24 -3.61
CA GLU A 16 -16.09 5.36 -3.34
C GLU A 16 -15.75 3.87 -3.45
N VAL A 17 -14.80 3.48 -4.31
CA VAL A 17 -14.56 2.07 -4.62
C VAL A 17 -13.65 1.38 -3.59
N MET A 18 -12.78 2.12 -2.88
CA MET A 18 -11.84 1.55 -1.89
C MET A 18 -11.65 2.42 -0.62
N PRO A 19 -12.74 2.74 0.10
CA PRO A 19 -12.70 3.67 1.23
C PRO A 19 -11.73 3.22 2.35
N LYS A 20 -11.63 1.91 2.59
CA LYS A 20 -10.74 1.35 3.62
C LYS A 20 -9.25 1.55 3.28
N SER A 21 -8.87 1.33 2.02
CA SER A 21 -7.48 1.49 1.57
C SER A 21 -7.07 2.95 1.58
N PHE A 22 -7.97 3.84 1.14
CA PHE A 22 -7.73 5.27 1.17
C PHE A 22 -7.59 5.81 2.61
N ALA A 23 -8.48 5.38 3.52
CA ALA A 23 -8.40 5.73 4.93
C ALA A 23 -7.08 5.25 5.57
N LEU A 24 -6.66 4.01 5.26
CA LEU A 24 -5.40 3.47 5.79
C LEU A 24 -4.18 4.24 5.27
N VAL A 25 -4.11 4.50 3.96
CA VAL A 25 -3.01 5.30 3.37
C VAL A 25 -2.97 6.70 3.98
N THR A 26 -4.12 7.36 4.13
CA THR A 26 -4.22 8.69 4.72
C THR A 26 -3.71 8.68 6.16
N LYS A 27 -4.17 7.73 6.98
CA LYS A 27 -3.74 7.56 8.37
C LYS A 27 -2.22 7.34 8.48
N LEU A 28 -1.67 6.44 7.67
CA LEU A 28 -0.24 6.12 7.70
C LEU A 28 0.62 7.31 7.25
N ARG A 29 0.22 8.00 6.18
CA ARG A 29 0.96 9.19 5.71
C ARG A 29 0.90 10.35 6.71
N ALA A 30 -0.22 10.52 7.42
CA ALA A 30 -0.32 11.49 8.50
C ALA A 30 0.64 11.19 9.67
N ALA A 31 1.02 9.91 9.86
CA ALA A 31 2.02 9.47 10.82
C ALA A 31 3.46 9.48 10.27
N GLY A 32 3.70 10.02 9.07
CA GLY A 32 5.03 10.07 8.45
C GLY A 32 5.47 8.77 7.75
N VAL A 33 4.58 7.78 7.63
CA VAL A 33 4.87 6.49 7.00
C VAL A 33 4.71 6.58 5.49
N ALA A 34 5.67 6.05 4.74
CA ALA A 34 5.66 6.01 3.27
C ALA A 34 4.69 4.92 2.75
N ALA A 35 3.39 5.22 2.75
CA ALA A 35 2.32 4.32 2.33
C ALA A 35 1.64 4.75 1.02
N PHE A 36 1.27 3.78 0.17
CA PHE A 36 0.51 4.00 -1.07
C PHE A 36 -0.34 2.79 -1.46
N ILE A 37 -1.36 3.00 -2.30
CA ILE A 37 -2.16 1.91 -2.88
C ILE A 37 -1.33 1.22 -3.95
N SER A 38 -1.21 -0.11 -3.86
CA SER A 38 -0.48 -0.94 -4.82
C SER A 38 -1.26 -1.06 -6.13
N GLY A 39 -0.71 -0.53 -7.23
CA GLY A 39 -1.33 -0.60 -8.56
C GLY A 39 -2.75 -0.03 -8.57
N ALA A 40 -3.73 -0.89 -8.90
CA ALA A 40 -5.16 -0.53 -8.89
C ALA A 40 -5.86 -0.78 -7.54
N GLY A 41 -5.15 -1.26 -6.52
CA GLY A 41 -5.70 -1.61 -5.20
C GLY A 41 -6.38 -2.99 -5.15
N PRO A 42 -6.98 -3.36 -4.00
CA PRO A 42 -7.11 -2.57 -2.76
C PRO A 42 -5.89 -2.66 -1.83
N ALA A 43 -4.86 -3.42 -2.19
CA ALA A 43 -3.68 -3.60 -1.36
C ALA A 43 -2.97 -2.25 -1.09
N VAL A 44 -2.46 -2.09 0.13
CA VAL A 44 -1.64 -0.95 0.54
C VAL A 44 -0.21 -1.46 0.75
N LEU A 45 0.75 -0.81 0.10
CA LEU A 45 2.18 -1.04 0.32
C LEU A 45 2.74 0.05 1.23
N VAL A 46 3.65 -0.37 2.10
CA VAL A 46 4.43 0.51 2.97
C VAL A 46 5.89 0.22 2.72
N LEU A 47 6.65 1.26 2.39
CA LEU A 47 8.11 1.17 2.34
C LEU A 47 8.63 1.59 3.71
N HIS A 48 9.24 0.65 4.42
CA HIS A 48 9.89 0.90 5.69
C HIS A 48 11.35 0.42 5.61
N ALA A 49 12.21 1.05 6.41
CA ALA A 49 13.62 0.69 6.54
C ALA A 49 14.01 0.34 7.98
N GLY A 50 13.03 0.32 8.89
CA GLY A 50 13.27 0.26 10.32
C GLY A 50 12.95 -1.08 10.98
N GLU A 51 12.89 -0.99 12.30
CA GLU A 51 12.92 -2.10 13.26
C GLU A 51 11.62 -2.93 13.27
N PRO A 52 11.65 -4.19 13.78
CA PRO A 52 10.46 -5.04 13.90
C PRO A 52 9.27 -4.41 14.63
N SER A 53 9.51 -3.43 15.52
CA SER A 53 8.46 -2.66 16.19
C SER A 53 7.57 -1.88 15.23
N GLU A 54 8.10 -1.41 14.10
CA GLU A 54 7.34 -0.69 13.07
C GLU A 54 6.30 -1.62 12.44
N ILE A 55 6.64 -2.89 12.22
CA ILE A 55 5.71 -3.89 11.64
C ILE A 55 4.53 -4.14 12.57
N ALA A 56 4.77 -4.24 13.88
CA ALA A 56 3.71 -4.40 14.87
C ALA A 56 2.77 -3.17 14.93
N GLU A 57 3.30 -1.96 14.71
CA GLU A 57 2.50 -0.74 14.58
C GLU A 57 1.66 -0.73 13.30
N LEU A 58 2.24 -1.15 12.18
CA LEU A 58 1.53 -1.28 10.90
C LEU A 58 0.39 -2.30 10.98
N GLN A 59 0.61 -3.44 11.64
CA GLN A 59 -0.43 -4.44 11.92
C GLN A 59 -1.59 -3.85 12.72
N ARG A 60 -1.29 -3.11 13.79
CA ARG A 60 -2.31 -2.41 14.59
C ARG A 60 -3.04 -1.34 13.77
N ALA A 61 -2.32 -0.61 12.92
CA ALA A 61 -2.90 0.45 12.09
C ALA A 61 -3.84 -0.09 11.01
N ALA A 62 -3.48 -1.25 10.43
CA ALA A 62 -4.25 -1.99 9.44
C ALA A 62 -5.56 -2.58 10.01
N GLY A 63 -5.52 -3.09 11.24
CA GLY A 63 -6.67 -3.72 11.88
C GLY A 63 -7.18 -4.95 11.14
N GLU A 64 -8.44 -5.33 11.36
CA GLU A 64 -9.03 -6.56 10.81
C GLU A 64 -9.32 -6.49 9.30
N ASN A 65 -9.24 -5.30 8.71
CA ASN A 65 -9.57 -5.09 7.29
C ASN A 65 -8.47 -5.54 6.34
N PHE A 66 -7.25 -5.78 6.83
CA PHE A 66 -6.10 -6.09 6.01
C PHE A 66 -5.26 -7.19 6.65
N ARG A 67 -4.80 -8.13 5.83
CA ARG A 67 -3.72 -9.04 6.20
C ARG A 67 -2.38 -8.37 5.93
N VAL A 68 -1.56 -8.22 6.95
CA VAL A 68 -0.21 -7.66 6.80
C VAL A 68 0.78 -8.78 6.48
N GLN A 69 1.62 -8.54 5.48
CA GLN A 69 2.73 -9.42 5.12
C GLN A 69 3.99 -8.58 4.96
N GLU A 70 5.05 -8.99 5.64
CA GLU A 70 6.39 -8.47 5.40
C GLU A 70 6.96 -9.12 4.15
N LEU A 71 7.46 -8.30 3.22
CA LEU A 71 7.95 -8.75 1.93
C LEU A 71 9.31 -8.10 1.65
N ALA A 72 10.29 -8.91 1.26
CA ALA A 72 11.53 -8.42 0.69
C ALA A 72 11.36 -8.10 -0.81
N VAL A 73 12.19 -7.19 -1.33
CA VAL A 73 12.27 -6.95 -2.77
C VAL A 73 12.88 -8.18 -3.44
N SER A 74 12.18 -8.76 -4.42
CA SER A 74 12.70 -9.91 -5.19
C SER A 74 13.85 -9.45 -6.10
N ALA A 75 15.02 -10.10 -5.98
CA ALA A 75 16.18 -9.82 -6.82
C ALA A 75 16.21 -10.61 -8.14
N THR A 76 15.47 -11.72 -8.22
CA THR A 76 15.57 -12.70 -9.30
C THR A 76 14.37 -12.72 -10.24
N GLY A 77 13.26 -12.08 -9.86
CA GLY A 77 12.02 -12.13 -10.65
C GLY A 77 11.41 -13.54 -10.69
N ALA A 78 10.89 -13.96 -11.85
CA ALA A 78 10.26 -15.27 -12.01
C ALA A 78 11.30 -16.39 -12.20
N THR A 79 11.07 -17.54 -11.58
CA THR A 79 11.90 -18.74 -11.72
C THR A 79 11.04 -19.96 -12.07
N VAL A 80 11.64 -20.93 -12.77
CA VAL A 80 10.96 -22.19 -13.10
C VAL A 80 11.14 -23.17 -11.95
N ILE A 81 10.03 -23.71 -11.45
CA ILE A 81 10.03 -24.75 -10.42
C ILE A 81 9.66 -26.07 -11.12
N SER A 82 10.62 -26.96 -11.31
CA SER A 82 10.39 -28.32 -11.81
C SER A 82 10.11 -29.26 -10.64
N SER A 83 8.97 -29.95 -10.69
CA SER A 83 8.51 -30.95 -9.72
C SER A 83 9.13 -32.32 -9.93
#